data_AF-A0A963GMR7-F1
#
_entry.id   AF-A0A963GMR7-F1
#
_cell.length_a   1.000
_cell.length_b   1.000
_cell.length_c   1.000
_cell.angle_alpha   90.00
_cell.angle_beta   90.00
_cell.angle_gamma   90.00
#
_symmetry.space_group_name_H-M   'P 1'
#
loop_
_entity.id
_entity.type
_entity.pdbx_description
1 polymer ?
#
loop_
_entity_poly.entity_id
_entity_poly.type
_entity_poly.pdbx_seq_one_letter_code
_entity_poly.pdbx_strand_id
1 'polypeptide(L)'
;MGRDLTLSMCEGQLGYASLTAGRQHDDQLVADAQVWAARHYDTPSPVAAMAQCCQLTERSFLRRFKRATGQAPVDYIQTLRVEEAKHLLETTDLPIDTVSAEVGYAEP
;
A
#
# COMPACT_ATOMS: atom_id res chain seq x y z
N MET A 1 17.50 24.02 -10.23
CA MET A 1 16.05 24.15 -10.51
C MET A 1 15.45 22.76 -10.31
N GLY A 2 15.18 22.30 -9.09
CA GLY A 2 14.47 22.99 -8.03
C GLY A 2 12.97 22.89 -8.30
N ARG A 3 12.42 21.67 -8.32
CA ARG A 3 10.97 21.45 -8.33
C ARG A 3 10.62 20.78 -7.03
N ASP A 4 10.28 21.66 -6.10
CA ASP A 4 9.63 21.40 -4.83
C ASP A 4 8.44 20.45 -5.06
N LEU A 5 8.61 19.17 -4.72
CA LEU A 5 7.55 18.16 -4.71
C LEU A 5 6.87 18.14 -3.32
N THR A 6 6.62 19.31 -2.73
CA THR A 6 5.72 19.46 -1.59
C THR A 6 4.27 19.60 -2.06
N LEU A 7 3.88 18.81 -3.07
CA LEU A 7 2.50 18.71 -3.49
C LEU A 7 1.77 17.80 -2.50
N SER A 8 1.17 18.47 -1.52
CA SER A 8 -0.17 18.17 -1.06
C SER A 8 -0.37 16.72 -0.61
N MET A 9 0.18 16.41 0.58
CA MET A 9 -0.39 15.41 1.49
C MET A 9 -1.80 15.87 1.91
N CYS A 10 -2.75 15.91 0.97
CA CYS A 10 -4.16 16.16 1.25
C CYS A 10 -4.76 14.86 1.79
N GLU A 11 -4.77 14.73 3.11
CA GLU A 11 -5.82 14.19 4.00
C GLU A 11 -6.58 12.88 3.68
N GLY A 12 -6.32 12.18 2.57
CA GLY A 12 -6.99 10.93 2.20
C GLY A 12 -6.35 9.68 2.81
N GLN A 13 -5.08 9.74 3.21
CA GLN A 13 -4.29 8.58 3.65
C GLN A 13 -4.74 7.93 4.98
N LEU A 14 -5.72 8.52 5.69
CA LEU A 14 -6.18 8.04 6.99
C LEU A 14 -7.53 7.29 6.95
N GLY A 15 -8.31 7.40 5.85
CA GLY A 15 -9.57 6.68 5.72
C GLY A 15 -9.38 5.18 5.43
N TYR A 16 -8.28 4.83 4.75
CA TYR A 16 -8.16 3.52 4.10
C TYR A 16 -7.77 2.38 5.05
N ALA A 17 -7.05 2.68 6.14
CA ALA A 17 -6.76 1.70 7.19
C ALA A 17 -8.03 1.06 7.78
N SER A 18 -9.19 1.73 7.68
CA SER A 18 -10.48 1.20 8.14
C SER A 18 -11.14 0.22 7.16
N LEU A 19 -10.89 0.32 5.85
CA LEU A 19 -11.49 -0.56 4.83
C LEU A 19 -10.72 -1.87 4.69
N THR A 20 -9.40 -1.82 4.84
CA THR A 20 -8.52 -2.99 4.84
C THR A 20 -8.21 -3.53 6.24
N ALA A 21 -8.96 -3.10 7.26
CA ALA A 21 -9.05 -3.73 8.58
C ALA A 21 -9.68 -5.13 8.50
N GLY A 22 -9.22 -5.96 7.55
CA GLY A 22 -9.49 -7.38 7.46
C GLY A 22 -9.02 -8.03 8.75
N ARG A 23 -9.99 -8.23 9.64
CA ARG A 23 -9.86 -8.76 11.01
C ARG A 23 -8.85 -7.97 11.84
N GLN A 24 -9.36 -7.22 12.82
CA GLN A 24 -8.53 -6.82 13.96
C GLN A 24 -7.83 -8.08 14.48
N HIS A 25 -6.53 -8.16 14.24
CA HIS A 25 -5.69 -9.29 14.61
C HIS A 25 -4.67 -8.80 15.63
N ASP A 26 -4.40 -9.62 16.63
CA ASP A 26 -3.44 -9.26 17.70
C ASP A 26 -1.98 -9.26 17.24
N ASP A 27 -1.71 -9.48 15.94
CA ASP A 27 -0.37 -9.44 15.39
C ASP A 27 0.07 -8.01 15.06
N GLN A 28 0.70 -7.36 16.03
CA GLN A 28 1.18 -5.98 15.92
C GLN A 28 2.16 -5.79 14.76
N LEU A 29 3.01 -6.79 14.46
CA LEU A 29 3.96 -6.69 13.34
C LEU A 29 3.23 -6.62 12.01
N VAL A 30 2.13 -7.35 11.85
CA VAL A 30 1.31 -7.28 10.64
C VAL A 30 0.57 -5.95 10.57
N ALA A 31 0.08 -5.43 11.69
CA ALA A 31 -0.59 -4.13 11.74
C ALA A 31 0.37 -3.00 11.32
N ASP A 32 1.60 -3.01 11.84
CA ASP A 32 2.64 -2.06 11.46
C ASP A 32 2.98 -2.17 9.96
N ALA A 33 3.01 -3.40 9.42
CA ALA A 33 3.22 -3.64 8.00
C ALA A 33 2.08 -3.09 7.13
N GLN A 34 0.83 -3.21 7.58
CA GLN A 34 -0.35 -2.66 6.88
C GLN A 34 -0.32 -1.14 6.86
N VAL A 35 0.05 -0.50 7.98
CA VAL A 35 0.23 0.95 8.06
C VAL A 35 1.36 1.42 7.15
N TRP A 36 2.47 0.69 7.13
CA TRP A 36 3.58 0.99 6.23
C TRP A 36 3.16 0.86 4.76
N ALA A 37 2.46 -0.22 4.41
CA ALA A 37 2.00 -0.50 3.05
C ALA A 37 1.02 0.54 2.52
N ALA A 38 0.12 1.06 3.37
CA ALA A 38 -0.80 2.13 2.99
C ALA A 38 -0.08 3.44 2.57
N ARG A 39 1.20 3.60 2.94
CA ARG A 39 2.01 4.78 2.62
C ARG A 39 3.05 4.55 1.53
N HIS A 40 3.33 3.31 1.17
CA HIS A 40 4.44 2.91 0.29
C HIS A 40 4.06 1.81 -0.70
N TYR A 41 2.78 1.70 -1.07
CA TYR A 41 2.30 0.68 -2.02
C TYR A 41 2.85 0.87 -3.44
N ASP A 42 3.29 2.07 -3.77
CA ASP A 42 3.89 2.52 -5.03
C ASP A 42 5.37 2.11 -5.18
N THR A 43 6.03 1.74 -4.07
CA THR A 43 7.46 1.43 -4.04
C THR A 43 7.79 0.13 -4.80
N PRO A 44 8.97 0.03 -5.46
CA PRO A 44 9.42 -1.22 -6.06
C PRO A 44 9.62 -2.32 -4.99
N SER A 45 8.96 -3.46 -5.19
CA SER A 45 8.94 -4.61 -4.26
C SER A 45 8.40 -4.31 -2.84
N PRO A 46 7.13 -3.91 -2.70
CA PRO A 46 6.56 -3.51 -1.43
C PRO A 46 6.47 -4.67 -0.42
N VAL A 47 6.28 -5.91 -0.88
CA VAL A 47 6.22 -7.09 0.00
C VAL A 47 7.57 -7.36 0.69
N ALA A 48 8.69 -7.19 -0.02
CA ALA A 48 10.02 -7.35 0.56
C ALA A 48 10.32 -6.26 1.59
N ALA A 49 9.94 -5.02 1.28
CA ALA A 49 10.09 -3.89 2.20
C ALA A 49 9.23 -4.04 3.47
N MET A 50 7.99 -4.52 3.35
CA MET A 50 7.15 -4.87 4.52
C MET A 50 7.83 -5.92 5.41
N ALA A 51 8.40 -6.97 4.81
CA ALA A 51 9.10 -8.00 5.57
C ALA A 51 10.32 -7.43 6.32
N GLN A 52 11.07 -6.52 5.69
CA GLN A 52 12.19 -5.82 6.31
C GLN A 52 11.75 -4.90 7.46
N CYS A 53 10.64 -4.16 7.31
CA CYS A 53 10.09 -3.33 8.39
C CYS A 53 9.76 -4.16 9.63
N CYS A 54 9.19 -5.36 9.44
CA CYS A 54 8.88 -6.27 10.54
C CYS A 54 10.09 -7.06 11.06
N GLN A 55 11.29 -6.90 10.48
CA GLN A 55 12.49 -7.70 10.76
C GLN A 55 12.25 -9.21 10.59
N LEU A 56 11.45 -9.59 9.59
CA LEU A 56 11.12 -10.97 9.27
C LEU A 56 11.70 -11.39 7.93
N THR A 57 12.01 -12.68 7.81
CA THR A 57 12.23 -13.27 6.49
C THR A 57 10.93 -13.28 5.69
N GLU A 58 11.00 -13.16 4.37
CA GLU A 58 9.83 -13.15 3.49
C GLU A 58 8.89 -14.33 3.77
N ARG A 59 9.43 -15.55 3.87
CA ARG A 59 8.62 -16.75 4.16
C ARG A 59 7.85 -16.66 5.49
N SER A 60 8.49 -16.10 6.53
CA SER A 60 7.86 -15.92 7.84
C SER A 60 6.79 -14.83 7.79
N PHE A 61 7.10 -13.73 7.11
CA PHE A 61 6.19 -12.63 6.88
C PHE A 61 4.94 -13.07 6.10
N LEU A 62 5.11 -13.71 4.94
CA LEU A 62 4.01 -14.22 4.09
C LEU A 62 3.03 -15.08 4.89
N ARG A 63 3.55 -16.03 5.66
CA ARG A 63 2.72 -16.94 6.47
C ARG A 63 2.01 -16.20 7.59
N ARG A 64 2.70 -15.31 8.30
CA ARG A 64 2.14 -14.54 9.40
C ARG A 64 1.07 -13.58 8.90
N PHE A 65 1.36 -12.83 7.84
CA PHE A 65 0.46 -11.91 7.18
C PHE A 65 -0.83 -12.62 6.74
N LYS A 66 -0.72 -13.71 5.96
CA LYS A 66 -1.90 -14.47 5.51
C LYS A 66 -2.73 -15.03 6.67
N ARG A 67 -2.09 -15.43 7.77
CA ARG A 67 -2.79 -15.95 8.95
C ARG A 67 -3.54 -14.85 9.70
N ALA A 68 -2.98 -13.64 9.71
CA ALA A 68 -3.55 -12.48 10.39
C ALA A 68 -4.66 -11.80 9.54
N THR A 69 -4.36 -11.47 8.28
CA THR A 69 -5.26 -10.72 7.38
C THR A 69 -6.17 -11.60 6.52
N GLY A 70 -5.87 -12.90 6.43
CA GLY A 70 -6.59 -13.85 5.57
C GLY A 70 -6.18 -13.83 4.09
N GLN A 71 -5.32 -12.90 3.67
CA GLN A 71 -4.93 -12.68 2.27
C GLN A 71 -3.40 -12.65 2.09
N ALA A 72 -2.91 -12.91 0.88
CA ALA A 72 -1.48 -12.76 0.63
C ALA A 72 -1.11 -11.27 0.60
N PRO A 73 0.09 -10.88 1.06
CA PRO A 73 0.49 -9.47 1.06
C PRO A 73 0.60 -8.88 -0.35
N VAL A 74 0.87 -9.69 -1.38
CA VAL A 74 0.84 -9.21 -2.77
C VAL A 74 -0.58 -8.80 -3.21
N ASP A 75 -1.58 -9.61 -2.88
CA ASP A 75 -3.00 -9.32 -3.17
C ASP A 75 -3.47 -8.08 -2.40
N TYR A 76 -2.98 -7.92 -1.17
CA TYR A 76 -3.24 -6.75 -0.33
C TYR A 76 -2.71 -5.46 -0.98
N ILE A 77 -1.46 -5.47 -1.45
CA ILE A 77 -0.88 -4.33 -2.17
C ILE A 77 -1.64 -4.05 -3.46
N GLN A 78 -2.00 -5.08 -4.22
CA GLN A 78 -2.77 -4.89 -5.45
C GLN A 78 -4.13 -4.24 -5.17
N THR A 79 -4.80 -4.66 -4.10
CA THR A 79 -6.04 -4.03 -3.64
C THR A 79 -5.83 -2.56 -3.29
N LEU A 80 -4.75 -2.23 -2.56
CA LEU A 80 -4.42 -0.83 -2.26
C LEU A 80 -4.21 -0.01 -3.52
N ARG A 81 -3.46 -0.52 -4.50
CA ARG A 81 -3.19 0.18 -5.77
C ARG A 81 -4.45 0.42 -6.59
N VAL A 82 -5.31 -0.60 -6.71
CA VAL A 82 -6.57 -0.48 -7.46
C VAL A 82 -7.49 0.55 -6.83
N GLU A 83 -7.54 0.59 -5.50
CA GLU A 83 -8.46 1.45 -4.78
C GLU A 83 -7.96 2.90 -4.75
N GLU A 84 -6.63 3.10 -4.65
CA GLU A 84 -6.04 4.41 -4.91
C GLU A 84 -6.28 4.87 -6.36
N ALA A 85 -6.13 3.97 -7.34
CA ALA A 85 -6.38 4.33 -8.73
C ALA A 85 -7.82 4.79 -8.94
N LYS A 86 -8.79 4.10 -8.33
CA LYS A 86 -10.19 4.53 -8.31
C LYS A 86 -10.34 5.90 -7.66
N HIS A 87 -9.73 6.09 -6.48
CA HIS A 87 -9.80 7.36 -5.76
C HIS A 87 -9.25 8.52 -6.60
N LEU A 88 -8.10 8.35 -7.25
CA LEU A 88 -7.51 9.34 -8.14
C LEU A 88 -8.42 9.63 -9.34
N LEU A 89 -9.02 8.61 -9.95
CA LEU A 89 -9.96 8.79 -11.06
C LEU A 89 -11.28 9.47 -10.64
N GLU A 90 -11.70 9.32 -9.39
CA GLU A 90 -12.92 9.93 -8.85
C GLU A 90 -12.68 11.37 -8.34
N THR A 91 -11.46 11.67 -7.88
CA THR A 91 -11.13 12.96 -7.25
C THR A 91 -10.34 13.90 -8.15
N THR A 92 -9.76 13.41 -9.23
CA THR A 92 -8.91 14.18 -10.14
C THR A 92 -9.29 13.93 -11.60
N ASP A 93 -9.05 14.93 -12.46
CA ASP A 93 -9.15 14.79 -13.93
C ASP A 93 -7.82 14.29 -14.55
N LEU A 94 -7.03 13.50 -13.79
CA LEU A 94 -5.76 12.99 -14.30
C LEU A 94 -6.00 11.99 -15.45
N PRO A 95 -5.17 12.03 -16.51
CA PRO A 95 -5.22 11.00 -17.53
C PRO A 95 -4.89 9.64 -16.94
N ILE A 96 -5.54 8.58 -17.46
CA ILE A 96 -5.39 7.20 -17.00
C ILE A 96 -3.92 6.74 -16.99
N ASP A 97 -3.13 7.20 -17.96
CA ASP A 97 -1.69 6.91 -18.05
C ASP A 97 -0.91 7.47 -16.85
N THR A 98 -1.28 8.67 -16.37
CA THR A 98 -0.69 9.28 -15.17
C THR A 98 -1.12 8.54 -13.91
N VAL A 99 -2.40 8.19 -13.79
CA VAL A 99 -2.89 7.39 -12.64
C VAL A 99 -2.16 6.05 -12.55
N SER A 100 -1.96 5.38 -13.70
CA SER A 100 -1.25 4.10 -13.77
C SER A 100 0.20 4.21 -13.29
N ALA A 101 0.88 5.32 -13.59
CA ALA A 101 2.22 5.59 -13.09
C ALA A 101 2.24 5.84 -11.58
N GLU A 102 1.31 6.65 -11.07
CA GLU A 102 1.22 7.00 -9.64
C GLU A 102 0.87 5.79 -8.75
N VAL A 103 0.06 4.84 -9.25
CA VAL A 103 -0.29 3.62 -8.49
C VAL A 103 0.69 2.45 -8.72
N GLY A 104 1.84 2.72 -9.33
CA GLY A 104 2.93 1.75 -9.47
C GLY A 104 2.70 0.66 -10.51
N TYR A 105 1.84 0.91 -11.51
CA TYR A 105 1.71 0.10 -12.73
C TYR A 105 2.60 0.60 -13.87
N ALA A 106 3.47 1.59 -13.64
CA ALA A 106 4.52 1.93 -14.59
C ALA A 106 5.45 0.72 -14.79
N GLU A 107 5.21 -0.04 -15.86
CA GLU A 107 6.17 -0.99 -16.39
C GLU A 107 7.41 -0.18 -16.85
N PRO A 108 8.64 -0.67 -16.58
CA PRO A 108 9.87 -0.04 -17.06
C PRO A 108 9.98 -0.06 -18.60
#